data_AF-A0A3S3DQS9-F1
#
_entry.id   AF-A0A3S3DQS9-F1
#
_cell.length_a   1.000
_cell.length_b   1.000
_cell.length_c   1.000
_cell.angle_alpha   90.00
_cell.angle_beta   90.00
_cell.angle_gamma   90.00
#
_symmetry.space_group_name_H-M   'P 1'
#
loop_
_entity.id
_entity.type
_entity.pdbx_description
1 polymer ?
#
loop_
_entity_poly.entity_id
_entity_poly.type
_entity_poly.pdbx_seq_one_letter_code
_entity_poly.pdbx_strand_id
1 'polypeptide(L)'
;MAISADLGNRLEDVVSQLVSTGRYNSKSEVLREGVRLVEEREKRLAALDAALAKGIGDSDAGRVKPAEDVFDHLEAKYQAMAEKTR
;
A
#
# COMPACT_ATOMS: atom_id res chain seq x y z
N MET A 1 -15.94 -24.46 1.55
CA MET A 1 -15.05 -25.11 2.54
C MET A 1 -15.10 -24.31 3.83
N ALA A 2 -15.24 -25.00 4.98
CA ALA A 2 -15.15 -24.37 6.29
C ALA A 2 -13.67 -24.18 6.64
N ILE A 3 -13.28 -22.94 6.97
CA ILE A 3 -11.95 -22.62 7.52
C ILE A 3 -12.11 -22.60 9.03
N SER A 4 -11.34 -23.42 9.73
CA SER A 4 -11.29 -23.49 11.20
C SER A 4 -9.90 -23.08 11.67
N ALA A 5 -9.84 -22.18 12.63
CA ALA A 5 -8.61 -21.73 13.29
C ALA A 5 -8.92 -21.48 14.76
N ASP A 6 -7.97 -21.81 15.65
CA ASP A 6 -8.03 -21.39 17.05
C ASP A 6 -7.55 -19.94 17.14
N LEU A 7 -8.47 -19.04 17.48
CA LEU A 7 -8.21 -17.60 17.54
C LEU A 7 -7.95 -17.11 18.98
N GLY A 8 -8.18 -17.95 19.98
CA GLY A 8 -8.29 -17.54 21.37
C GLY A 8 -9.48 -16.61 21.65
N ASN A 9 -9.79 -16.42 22.94
CA ASN A 9 -11.04 -15.80 23.39
C ASN A 9 -11.30 -14.42 22.79
N ARG A 10 -10.30 -13.52 22.81
CA ARG A 10 -10.47 -12.13 22.37
C ARG A 10 -10.86 -12.01 20.90
N LEU A 11 -10.19 -12.75 20.01
CA LEU A 11 -10.48 -12.68 18.58
C LEU A 11 -11.79 -13.40 18.26
N GLU A 12 -12.08 -14.50 18.95
CA GLU A 12 -13.36 -15.21 18.82
C GLU A 12 -14.56 -14.31 19.17
N ASP A 13 -14.43 -13.49 20.22
CA ASP A 13 -15.44 -12.49 20.60
C ASP A 13 -15.65 -11.45 19.50
N VAL A 14 -14.57 -10.92 18.94
CA VAL A 14 -14.62 -9.95 17.83
C VAL A 14 -15.28 -10.55 16.60
N VAL A 15 -14.88 -11.76 16.19
CA VAL A 15 -15.49 -12.46 15.05
C VAL A 15 -16.98 -12.71 15.30
N SER A 16 -17.34 -13.16 16.50
CA SER A 16 -18.74 -13.41 16.88
C SER A 16 -19.58 -12.14 16.89
N GLN A 17 -19.03 -11.01 17.34
CA GLN A 17 -19.67 -9.70 17.27
C GLN A 17 -19.88 -9.24 15.82
N LEU A 18 -18.87 -9.40 14.97
CA LEU A 18 -18.93 -9.02 13.56
C LEU A 18 -19.97 -9.82 12.77
N VAL A 19 -20.15 -11.10 13.11
CA VAL A 19 -21.19 -11.95 12.51
C VAL A 19 -22.57 -11.62 13.08
N SER A 20 -22.70 -11.50 14.40
CA SER A 20 -24.01 -11.22 15.05
C SER A 20 -24.58 -9.85 14.70
N THR A 21 -23.73 -8.86 14.43
CA THR A 21 -24.14 -7.54 13.92
C THR A 21 -24.52 -7.55 12.44
N GLY A 22 -24.41 -8.69 11.76
CA GLY A 22 -24.75 -8.84 10.34
C GLY A 22 -23.72 -8.21 9.39
N ARG A 23 -22.58 -7.73 9.90
CA ARG A 23 -21.51 -7.16 9.06
C ARG A 23 -20.84 -8.23 8.18
N TYR A 24 -20.84 -9.48 8.65
CA TYR A 24 -20.38 -10.64 7.90
C TYR A 24 -21.35 -11.81 8.08
N ASN A 25 -21.49 -12.66 7.06
CA ASN A 25 -22.44 -13.77 7.07
C ASN A 25 -21.90 -15.01 7.81
N SER A 26 -20.58 -15.11 7.96
CA SER A 26 -19.95 -16.26 8.61
C SER A 26 -18.55 -15.95 9.16
N LYS A 27 -18.11 -16.74 10.14
CA LYS A 27 -16.73 -16.67 10.67
C LYS A 27 -15.69 -16.86 9.57
N SER A 28 -15.91 -17.81 8.65
CA SER A 28 -14.99 -18.05 7.55
C SER A 28 -14.88 -16.87 6.58
N GLU A 29 -15.91 -16.02 6.47
CA GLU A 29 -15.85 -14.78 5.69
C GLU A 29 -14.95 -13.74 6.37
N VAL A 30 -15.12 -13.54 7.68
CA VAL A 30 -14.28 -12.65 8.49
C VAL A 30 -12.81 -13.06 8.39
N LEU A 31 -12.53 -14.37 8.50
CA LEU A 31 -11.16 -14.89 8.41
C LEU A 31 -10.53 -14.67 7.04
N ARG A 32 -11.26 -14.92 5.94
CA ARG A 32 -10.75 -14.66 4.58
C ARG A 32 -10.45 -13.18 4.37
N GLU A 33 -11.34 -12.31 4.85
CA GLU A 33 -11.12 -10.87 4.76
C GLU A 33 -9.91 -10.44 5.59
N GLY A 34 -9.75 -10.98 6.80
CA GLY A 34 -8.58 -10.74 7.64
C GLY A 34 -7.27 -11.13 6.95
N VAL A 35 -7.22 -12.33 6.35
CA VAL A 35 -6.06 -12.78 5.57
C VAL A 35 -5.81 -11.88 4.36
N ARG A 36 -6.87 -11.48 3.63
CA ARG A 36 -6.76 -10.58 2.47
C ARG A 36 -6.15 -9.23 2.86
N LEU A 37 -6.53 -8.68 4.01
CA LEU A 37 -5.96 -7.42 4.52
C LEU A 37 -4.48 -7.57 4.88
N VAL A 38 -4.09 -8.71 5.46
CA VAL A 38 -2.68 -9.02 5.73
C VAL A 38 -1.91 -9.12 4.42
N GLU A 39 -2.39 -9.89 3.45
CA GLU A 39 -1.75 -10.01 2.13
C GLU A 39 -1.59 -8.65 1.43
N GLU A 40 -2.60 -7.80 1.49
CA GLU A 40 -2.54 -6.45 0.90
C GLU A 40 -1.48 -5.59 1.59
N ARG A 41 -1.39 -5.65 2.92
CA ARG A 41 -0.35 -4.95 3.69
C ARG A 41 1.04 -5.44 3.32
N GLU A 42 1.26 -6.75 3.26
CA GLU A 42 2.56 -7.33 2.91
C GLU A 42 2.96 -6.98 1.47
N LYS A 43 2.02 -6.98 0.52
CA LYS A 43 2.28 -6.52 -0.86
C LYS A 43 2.70 -5.06 -0.92
N ARG A 44 2.07 -4.18 -0.14
CA ARG A 44 2.43 -2.75 -0.08
C ARG A 44 3.82 -2.55 0.51
N LEU A 45 4.17 -3.30 1.57
CA LEU A 45 5.50 -3.24 2.17
C LEU A 45 6.58 -3.75 1.22
N ALA A 46 6.35 -4.90 0.56
CA ALA A 46 7.28 -5.43 -0.44
C ALA A 46 7.51 -4.46 -1.61
N ALA A 47 6.45 -3.77 -2.06
CA ALA A 47 6.56 -2.75 -3.10
C ALA A 47 7.38 -1.54 -2.64
N LEU A 48 7.22 -1.11 -1.39
CA LEU A 48 8.00 -0.03 -0.79
C LEU A 48 9.47 -0.42 -0.66
N ASP A 49 9.76 -1.61 -0.14
CA ASP A 49 11.13 -2.12 0.01
C ASP A 49 11.83 -2.20 -1.35
N ALA A 50 11.13 -2.68 -2.38
CA ALA A 50 11.66 -2.72 -3.75
C ALA A 50 11.95 -1.31 -4.30
N ALA A 51 11.05 -0.33 -4.05
CA ALA A 51 11.25 1.04 -4.48
C ALA A 51 12.44 1.71 -3.77
N LEU A 52 12.61 1.45 -2.47
CA LEU A 52 13.75 1.94 -1.69
C LEU A 52 15.06 1.32 -2.16
N ALA A 53 15.11 -0.01 -2.34
CA ALA A 53 16.30 -0.69 -2.84
C ALA A 53 16.71 -0.17 -4.21
N LYS A 54 15.75 0.07 -5.11
CA LYS A 54 16.00 0.71 -6.40
C LYS A 54 16.57 2.13 -6.24
N GLY A 55 15.94 2.95 -5.40
CA GLY A 55 16.38 4.34 -5.19
C GLY A 55 17.79 4.44 -4.62
N ILE A 56 18.13 3.57 -3.66
CA ILE A 56 19.48 3.46 -3.10
C ILE A 56 20.46 3.02 -4.20
N GLY A 57 20.14 1.98 -4.96
CA GLY A 57 20.98 1.51 -6.06
C GLY A 57 21.15 2.53 -7.20
N ASP A 58 20.15 3.41 -7.43
CA ASP A 58 20.25 4.54 -8.35
C ASP A 58 21.17 5.63 -7.79
N SER A 59 21.06 5.94 -6.49
CA SER A 59 21.94 6.89 -5.80
C SER A 59 23.40 6.44 -5.82
N ASP A 60 23.68 5.20 -5.42
CA ASP A 60 25.04 4.65 -5.35
C ASP A 60 25.72 4.61 -6.73
N ALA A 61 24.92 4.40 -7.78
CA ALA A 61 25.40 4.40 -9.16
C ALA A 61 25.42 5.80 -9.81
N GLY A 62 25.11 6.86 -9.06
CA GLY A 62 25.09 8.24 -9.56
C GLY A 62 23.98 8.52 -10.59
N ARG A 63 22.92 7.70 -10.65
CA ARG A 63 21.75 7.90 -11.54
C ARG A 63 20.73 8.89 -10.96
N VAL A 64 21.20 9.83 -10.17
CA VAL A 64 20.40 10.88 -9.51
C VAL A 64 20.76 12.25 -10.07
N LYS A 65 19.87 13.22 -9.90
CA LYS A 65 20.11 14.62 -10.24
C LYS A 65 19.91 15.50 -9.01
N PRO A 66 20.62 16.63 -8.91
CA PRO A 66 20.32 17.64 -7.91
C PRO A 66 18.87 18.10 -8.01
N ALA A 67 18.22 18.33 -6.87
CA ALA A 67 16.81 18.70 -6.84
C ALA A 67 16.57 20.08 -7.48
N GLU A 68 17.47 21.04 -7.26
CA GLU A 68 17.42 22.39 -7.83
C GLU A 68 17.38 22.34 -9.37
N ASP A 69 18.32 21.63 -10.00
CA ASP A 69 18.37 21.44 -11.46
C ASP A 69 17.06 20.86 -12.02
N VAL A 70 16.42 19.93 -11.28
CA VAL A 70 15.16 19.33 -11.68
C VAL A 70 14.01 20.32 -11.55
N PHE A 71 13.95 21.08 -10.45
CA PHE A 71 12.90 22.07 -10.23
C PHE A 71 12.98 23.20 -11.25
N ASP A 72 14.16 23.76 -11.51
CA ASP A 72 14.38 24.79 -12.51
C ASP A 72 13.92 24.32 -13.90
N HIS A 73 14.29 23.08 -14.26
CA HIS A 73 13.87 22.48 -15.53
C HIS A 73 12.34 22.32 -15.63
N LEU A 74 11.69 21.85 -14.57
CA LEU A 74 10.25 21.65 -14.55
C LEU A 74 9.49 22.97 -14.60
N GLU A 75 9.93 23.98 -13.85
CA GLU A 75 9.35 25.32 -13.88
C GLU A 75 9.40 25.92 -15.28
N ALA A 76 10.58 25.94 -15.90
CA ALA A 76 10.74 26.44 -17.26
C ALA A 76 9.86 25.69 -18.26
N LYS A 77 9.76 24.36 -18.15
CA LYS A 77 8.89 23.54 -18.99
C LYS A 77 7.42 23.93 -18.85
N TYR A 78 6.92 24.06 -17.62
CA TYR A 78 5.51 24.34 -17.40
C TYR A 78 5.12 25.79 -17.73
N GLN A 79 6.02 26.76 -17.54
CA GLN A 79 5.84 28.14 -17.98
C GLN A 79 5.70 28.21 -19.51
N ALA A 80 6.60 27.58 -20.26
CA ALA A 80 6.53 27.55 -21.72
C ALA A 80 5.25 26.87 -22.23
N MET A 81 4.77 25.83 -21.54
CA MET A 81 3.48 25.20 -21.87
C MET A 81 2.29 26.14 -21.64
N ALA A 82 2.30 26.91 -20.56
CA ALA A 82 1.25 27.88 -20.26
C ALA A 82 1.22 29.03 -21.27
N GLU A 83 2.39 29.55 -21.66
CA GLU A 83 2.52 30.60 -22.67
C GLU A 83 2.03 30.15 -24.05
N LYS A 84 2.31 28.89 -24.43
CA LYS A 84 1.87 28.33 -25.72
C LYS A 84 0.36 28.04 -25.77
N THR A 85 -0.31 27.98 -24.62
CA THR A 85 -1.75 27.73 -24.52
C THR A 85 -2.56 29.03 -24.54
N ARG A 86 -1.89 30.18 -24.44
CA ARG A 86 -2.49 31.53 -24.42
C ARG A 86 -2.49 32.17 -25.79
#